data_AF-A0A812CSH2-F1
#
_entry.id   AF-A0A812CSH2-F1
#
_cell.length_a   1.000
_cell.length_b   1.000
_cell.length_c   1.000
_cell.angle_alpha   90.00
_cell.angle_beta   90.00
_cell.angle_gamma   90.00
#
_symmetry.space_group_name_H-M   'P 1'
#
loop_
_entity.id
_entity.type
_entity.pdbx_description
1 polymer ?
#
loop_
_entity_poly.entity_id
_entity_poly.type
_entity_poly.pdbx_seq_one_letter_code
_entity_poly.pdbx_strand_id
1 'polypeptide(L)'
;MFTVIEAACSSIINASVALVLKYVIKGLKVAKSEFDSDGSAIGQLRELIDYLEAVDTLKHSTDEQQVARLIEQHQLSYEHVPSIHLNSFEVWNTLVHRLPLSMLLQHISKIASQGLLEPTCDTSKHMIERLQNVDEIVSEKIHPYSVLISMRTYEQGKGLRRKWTRNSNIVAALNSTLNTSIQNVPRTGKRYLIAVKVGDNMFRCAVRGAPVISTTLAAALMSMLISRKEEHFQLLLLLPTGALNLKLSADMQISEICDQIAGFSVSYGGMLPYNARDLSLPIKWAISNKLPVDVFLVLTDCRECISDISPAEALKQYRKDMNLPEAKYINCAMSTNRLRFADPSDNGMLDIAGFDENAPRVIHDFVLGNL
;
A
#
# COMPACT_ATOMS: atom_id res chain seq x y z
N MET A 1 27.12 4.89 -19.33
CA MET A 1 27.33 5.61 -18.05
C MET A 1 28.78 6.06 -17.92
N PHE A 2 29.78 5.17 -18.06
CA PHE A 2 31.21 5.52 -18.06
C PHE A 2 31.61 6.63 -19.06
N THR A 3 31.04 6.62 -20.27
CA THR A 3 31.32 7.60 -21.34
C THR A 3 30.80 9.01 -21.05
N VAL A 4 29.79 9.15 -20.20
CA VAL A 4 29.19 10.45 -19.86
C VAL A 4 30.02 11.19 -18.81
N ILE A 5 30.71 10.44 -17.95
CA ILE A 5 31.50 11.02 -16.85
C ILE A 5 32.87 11.51 -17.34
N GLU A 6 33.55 10.76 -18.22
CA GLU A 6 34.86 11.17 -18.75
C GLU A 6 34.80 12.47 -19.58
N ALA A 7 33.71 12.71 -20.30
CA ALA A 7 33.53 13.92 -21.11
C ALA A 7 33.23 15.18 -20.29
N ALA A 8 32.70 15.03 -19.06
CA ALA A 8 32.30 16.16 -18.20
C ALA A 8 33.46 16.74 -17.36
N CYS A 9 34.61 16.06 -17.29
CA CYS A 9 35.73 16.43 -16.40
C CYS A 9 36.59 17.64 -16.86
N SER A 10 36.23 18.36 -17.93
CA SER A 10 37.11 19.36 -18.56
C SER A 10 36.90 20.81 -18.13
N SER A 11 35.93 21.14 -17.27
CA SER A 11 35.83 22.51 -16.72
C SER A 11 35.08 22.58 -15.38
N ILE A 12 35.81 23.04 -14.35
CA ILE A 12 35.30 23.47 -13.02
C ILE A 12 34.57 22.38 -12.22
N ILE A 13 35.26 21.31 -11.84
CA ILE A 13 34.76 20.34 -10.85
C ILE A 13 35.42 20.63 -9.50
N ASN A 14 34.62 20.93 -8.47
CA ASN A 14 35.09 21.04 -7.07
C ASN A 14 35.84 19.76 -6.67
N ALA A 15 36.96 19.87 -5.95
CA ALA A 15 37.78 18.74 -5.51
C ALA A 15 36.96 17.59 -4.88
N SER A 16 35.91 17.91 -4.12
CA SER A 16 35.00 16.90 -3.54
C SER A 16 34.25 16.11 -4.62
N VAL A 17 33.77 16.77 -5.66
CA VAL A 17 33.09 16.09 -6.79
C VAL A 17 34.09 15.26 -7.59
N ALA A 18 35.31 15.77 -7.80
CA ALA A 18 36.38 15.03 -8.48
C ALA A 18 36.76 13.76 -7.71
N LEU A 19 36.80 13.81 -6.37
CA LEU A 19 37.00 12.65 -5.51
C LEU A 19 35.88 11.60 -5.70
N VAL A 20 34.61 12.00 -5.65
CA VAL A 20 33.49 11.07 -5.85
C VAL A 20 33.55 10.41 -7.23
N LEU A 21 33.80 11.20 -8.29
CA LEU A 21 33.93 10.66 -9.64
C LEU A 21 35.10 9.66 -9.73
N LYS A 22 36.25 9.99 -9.12
CA LYS A 22 37.39 9.07 -9.08
C LYS A 22 37.08 7.79 -8.31
N TYR A 23 36.40 7.89 -7.16
CA TYR A 23 35.94 6.72 -6.39
C TYR A 23 35.03 5.82 -7.22
N VAL A 24 34.04 6.40 -7.92
CA VAL A 24 33.11 5.64 -8.76
C VAL A 24 33.83 4.94 -9.94
N ILE A 25 34.83 5.59 -10.54
CA ILE A 25 35.51 5.06 -11.74
C ILE A 25 36.65 4.08 -11.38
N LYS A 26 37.44 4.39 -10.36
CA LYS A 26 38.72 3.72 -10.05
C LYS A 26 38.77 3.06 -8.67
N GLY A 27 37.74 3.24 -7.84
CA GLY A 27 37.67 2.71 -6.48
C GLY A 27 38.38 3.56 -5.43
N LEU A 28 38.14 3.25 -4.16
CA LEU A 28 38.58 4.03 -3.00
C LEU A 28 40.10 4.17 -2.89
N LYS A 29 40.86 3.09 -3.12
CA LYS A 29 42.31 3.11 -2.99
C LYS A 29 42.96 4.16 -3.88
N VAL A 30 42.54 4.22 -5.15
CA VAL A 30 43.06 5.19 -6.13
C VAL A 30 42.60 6.60 -5.77
N ALA A 31 41.32 6.77 -5.45
CA ALA A 31 40.77 8.06 -5.06
C ALA A 31 41.51 8.66 -3.84
N LYS A 32 41.76 7.86 -2.80
CA LYS A 32 42.49 8.33 -1.61
C LYS A 32 43.94 8.69 -1.92
N SER A 33 44.63 7.89 -2.74
CA SER A 33 46.02 8.19 -3.11
C SER A 33 46.22 9.50 -3.88
N GLU A 34 45.18 10.02 -4.54
CA GLU A 34 45.26 11.24 -5.34
C GLU A 34 44.78 12.49 -4.57
N PHE A 35 43.82 12.32 -3.66
CA PHE A 35 43.17 13.43 -2.96
C PHE A 35 43.53 13.51 -1.46
N ASP A 36 44.19 12.50 -0.89
CA ASP A 36 44.60 12.43 0.52
C ASP A 36 45.80 11.49 0.71
N SER A 37 46.84 11.68 -0.11
CA SER A 37 48.04 10.82 -0.11
C SER A 37 48.79 10.86 1.22
N ASP A 38 48.75 11.99 1.91
CA ASP A 38 49.49 12.28 3.15
C ASP A 38 48.58 12.41 4.39
N GLY A 39 47.26 12.20 4.23
CA GLY A 39 46.31 12.36 5.32
C GLY A 39 46.01 13.83 5.67
N SER A 40 46.39 14.78 4.82
CA SER A 40 46.24 16.22 5.08
C SER A 40 44.89 16.81 4.64
N ALA A 41 43.97 15.99 4.11
CA ALA A 41 42.64 16.47 3.75
C ALA A 41 41.94 17.13 4.95
N ILE A 42 41.32 18.29 4.72
CA ILE A 42 40.62 19.08 5.74
C ILE A 42 39.20 19.46 5.28
N GLY A 43 38.35 19.79 6.25
CA GLY A 43 36.97 20.24 6.02
C GLY A 43 36.15 19.20 5.24
N GLN A 44 35.36 19.67 4.27
CA GLN A 44 34.44 18.85 3.49
C GLN A 44 35.12 17.66 2.77
N LEU A 45 36.37 17.83 2.33
CA LEU A 45 37.09 16.76 1.63
C LEU A 45 37.41 15.61 2.59
N ARG A 46 37.78 15.92 3.84
CA ARG A 46 38.03 14.92 4.89
C ARG A 46 36.77 14.17 5.26
N GLU A 47 35.67 14.90 5.51
CA GLU A 47 34.37 14.32 5.83
C GLU A 47 33.90 13.33 4.74
N LEU A 48 34.11 13.69 3.47
CA LEU A 48 33.74 12.84 2.33
C LEU A 48 34.62 11.59 2.23
N ILE A 49 35.93 11.71 2.46
CA ILE A 49 36.83 10.55 2.50
C ILE A 49 36.42 9.62 3.63
N ASP A 50 36.22 10.14 4.84
CA ASP A 50 35.80 9.37 6.01
C ASP A 50 34.48 8.61 5.75
N TYR A 51 33.52 9.25 5.08
CA TYR A 51 32.28 8.61 4.66
C TYR A 51 32.51 7.47 3.65
N LEU A 52 33.32 7.69 2.62
CA LEU A 52 33.61 6.66 1.61
C LEU A 52 34.40 5.48 2.21
N GLU A 53 35.28 5.74 3.16
CA GLU A 53 35.99 4.71 3.93
C GLU A 53 35.03 3.90 4.80
N ALA A 54 34.07 4.55 5.45
CA ALA A 54 33.05 3.86 6.23
C ALA A 54 32.18 2.95 5.36
N VAL A 55 31.75 3.43 4.18
CA VAL A 55 31.00 2.62 3.21
C VAL A 55 31.81 1.42 2.74
N ASP A 56 33.09 1.61 2.40
CA ASP A 56 33.95 0.52 1.92
C ASP A 56 34.25 -0.49 3.04
N THR A 57 34.51 -0.02 4.26
CA THR A 57 34.72 -0.87 5.44
C THR A 57 33.47 -1.69 5.73
N LEU A 58 32.29 -1.07 5.70
CA LEU A 58 31.03 -1.76 5.94
C LEU A 58 30.78 -2.88 4.91
N LYS A 59 31.11 -2.64 3.63
CA LYS A 59 30.95 -3.64 2.54
C LYS A 59 31.78 -4.90 2.73
N HIS A 60 32.97 -4.77 3.33
CA HIS A 60 33.92 -5.87 3.49
C HIS A 60 33.93 -6.46 4.91
N SER A 61 33.27 -5.81 5.87
CA SER A 61 33.19 -6.32 7.24
C SER A 61 32.40 -7.62 7.30
N THR A 62 32.83 -8.53 8.17
CA THR A 62 32.08 -9.73 8.58
C THR A 62 31.55 -9.62 10.01
N ASP A 63 31.84 -8.50 10.69
CA ASP A 63 31.48 -8.22 12.08
C ASP A 63 30.20 -7.38 12.13
N GLU A 64 29.13 -7.96 12.66
CA GLU A 64 27.82 -7.30 12.76
C GLU A 64 27.81 -6.09 13.71
N GLN A 65 28.61 -6.10 14.78
CA GLN A 65 28.72 -4.97 15.70
C GLN A 65 29.51 -3.82 15.08
N GLN A 66 30.52 -4.11 14.25
CA GLN A 66 31.19 -3.08 13.47
C GLN A 66 30.23 -2.45 12.46
N VAL A 67 29.43 -3.26 11.76
CA VAL A 67 28.44 -2.78 10.80
C VAL A 67 27.39 -1.88 11.47
N ALA A 68 26.83 -2.32 12.61
CA ALA A 68 25.88 -1.52 13.38
C ALA A 68 26.46 -0.15 13.79
N ARG A 69 27.69 -0.12 14.30
CA ARG A 69 28.40 1.12 14.66
C ARG A 69 28.62 2.03 13.45
N LEU A 70 29.04 1.48 12.31
CA LEU A 70 29.25 2.27 11.09
C LEU A 70 27.94 2.88 10.57
N ILE A 71 26.84 2.14 10.65
CA ILE A 71 25.50 2.65 10.32
C ILE A 71 25.17 3.84 11.23
N GLU A 72 25.34 3.71 12.53
CA GLU A 72 25.04 4.77 13.49
C GLU A 72 25.92 6.01 13.29
N GLN A 73 27.24 5.83 13.23
CA GLN A 73 28.22 6.92 13.18
C GLN A 73 28.17 7.73 11.88
N HIS A 74 28.04 7.06 10.73
CA HIS A 74 28.12 7.71 9.42
C HIS A 74 26.76 7.89 8.75
N GLN A 75 25.69 7.65 9.50
CA GLN A 75 24.32 7.74 9.00
C GLN A 75 24.05 6.90 7.75
N LEU A 76 24.73 5.77 7.57
CA LEU A 76 24.61 4.95 6.35
C LEU A 76 23.18 4.44 6.16
N SER A 77 22.73 4.41 4.89
CA SER A 77 21.39 3.95 4.53
C SER A 77 21.31 2.42 4.42
N TYR A 78 20.10 1.89 4.38
CA TYR A 78 19.82 0.46 4.24
C TYR A 78 20.51 -0.16 3.01
N GLU A 79 20.56 0.56 1.90
CA GLU A 79 21.13 0.09 0.62
C GLU A 79 22.64 -0.12 0.69
N HIS A 80 23.32 0.49 1.66
CA HIS A 80 24.73 0.25 1.90
C HIS A 80 24.99 -1.11 2.55
N VAL A 81 23.99 -1.71 3.22
CA VAL A 81 24.16 -2.90 4.06
C VAL A 81 24.24 -4.18 3.23
N PRO A 82 25.35 -4.93 3.28
CA PRO A 82 25.48 -6.21 2.60
C PRO A 82 24.41 -7.21 3.04
N SER A 83 23.92 -8.01 2.09
CA SER A 83 22.82 -8.94 2.35
C SER A 83 23.12 -10.00 3.43
N ILE A 84 24.40 -10.31 3.67
CA ILE A 84 24.82 -11.22 4.75
C ILE A 84 24.45 -10.65 6.14
N HIS A 85 24.62 -9.33 6.32
CA HIS A 85 24.35 -8.61 7.56
C HIS A 85 22.87 -8.33 7.76
N LEU A 86 22.08 -8.40 6.70
CA LEU A 86 20.64 -8.32 6.81
C LEU A 86 20.03 -9.52 7.56
N ASN A 87 20.79 -10.49 8.08
CA ASN A 87 20.31 -11.50 9.02
C ASN A 87 20.76 -11.31 10.48
N SER A 88 21.37 -10.17 10.80
CA SER A 88 21.81 -9.82 12.15
C SER A 88 20.72 -9.12 12.96
N PHE A 89 20.61 -9.50 14.23
CA PHE A 89 19.82 -8.76 15.23
C PHE A 89 20.37 -7.35 15.42
N GLU A 90 21.67 -7.21 15.68
CA GLU A 90 22.34 -5.95 15.98
C GLU A 90 22.15 -4.91 14.88
N VAL A 91 22.31 -5.35 13.62
CA VAL A 91 22.15 -4.46 12.46
C VAL A 91 20.71 -3.95 12.33
N TRP A 92 19.71 -4.83 12.51
CA TRP A 92 18.31 -4.39 12.46
C TRP A 92 17.92 -3.57 13.68
N ASN A 93 18.51 -3.82 14.84
CA ASN A 93 18.31 -3.03 16.04
C ASN A 93 18.68 -1.56 15.78
N THR A 94 19.82 -1.30 15.13
CA THR A 94 20.22 0.05 14.72
C THR A 94 19.34 0.61 13.60
N LEU A 95 19.02 -0.19 12.57
CA LEU A 95 18.25 0.28 11.41
C LEU A 95 16.83 0.75 11.77
N VAL A 96 16.16 0.08 12.72
CA VAL A 96 14.77 0.41 13.08
C VAL A 96 14.61 1.86 13.56
N HIS A 97 15.61 2.41 14.25
CA HIS A 97 15.58 3.79 14.74
C HIS A 97 15.79 4.84 13.65
N ARG A 98 16.22 4.43 12.45
CA ARG A 98 16.70 5.35 11.41
C ARG A 98 15.91 5.26 10.11
N LEU A 99 15.32 4.10 9.83
CA LEU A 99 14.54 3.88 8.62
C LEU A 99 13.24 4.69 8.66
N PRO A 100 12.78 5.25 7.52
CA PRO A 100 11.45 5.82 7.39
C PRO A 100 10.36 4.81 7.76
N LEU A 101 9.22 5.28 8.27
CA LEU A 101 8.11 4.42 8.68
C LEU A 101 7.59 3.55 7.54
N SER A 102 7.56 4.07 6.32
CA SER A 102 7.23 3.31 5.10
C SER A 102 8.13 2.08 4.88
N MET A 103 9.43 2.22 5.10
CA MET A 103 10.40 1.12 5.00
C MET A 103 10.25 0.11 6.14
N LEU A 104 9.96 0.59 7.36
CA LEU A 104 9.69 -0.29 8.50
C LEU A 104 8.47 -1.19 8.25
N LEU A 105 7.39 -0.64 7.68
CA LEU A 105 6.20 -1.39 7.29
C LEU A 105 6.54 -2.48 6.27
N GLN A 106 7.27 -2.14 5.20
CA GLN A 106 7.70 -3.09 4.18
C GLN A 106 8.59 -4.23 4.73
N HIS A 107 9.39 -3.93 5.75
CA HIS A 107 10.30 -4.88 6.38
C HIS A 107 9.78 -5.48 7.69
N ILE A 108 8.49 -5.33 8.02
CA ILE A 108 7.96 -5.74 9.31
C ILE A 108 8.19 -7.22 9.63
N SER A 109 8.05 -8.12 8.65
CA SER A 109 8.34 -9.56 8.84
C SER A 109 9.80 -9.84 9.12
N LYS A 110 10.69 -8.99 8.59
CA LYS A 110 12.13 -9.14 8.81
C LYS A 110 12.51 -8.72 10.22
N ILE A 111 12.03 -7.55 10.64
CA ILE A 111 12.23 -7.00 11.98
C ILE A 111 11.65 -7.98 13.01
N ALA A 112 10.42 -8.45 12.79
CA ALA A 112 9.76 -9.45 13.63
C ALA A 112 10.55 -10.75 13.74
N SER A 113 11.10 -11.26 12.63
CA SER A 113 11.86 -12.52 12.65
C SER A 113 13.23 -12.38 13.30
N GLN A 114 13.67 -11.18 13.67
CA GLN A 114 14.85 -10.98 14.52
C GLN A 114 14.48 -10.99 16.01
N GLY A 115 13.20 -11.05 16.39
CA GLY A 115 12.78 -10.92 17.80
C GLY A 115 12.68 -9.46 18.28
N LEU A 116 12.91 -8.47 17.42
CA LEU A 116 12.88 -7.04 17.77
C LEU A 116 11.49 -6.52 18.11
N LEU A 117 10.43 -7.25 17.75
CA LEU A 117 9.04 -6.89 18.04
C LEU A 117 8.45 -7.70 19.20
N GLU A 118 9.29 -8.44 19.93
CA GLU A 118 8.86 -9.13 21.15
C GLU A 118 8.60 -8.12 22.29
N PRO A 119 7.60 -8.35 23.16
CA PRO A 119 7.22 -7.40 24.20
C PRO A 119 8.35 -6.99 25.17
N THR A 120 9.37 -7.84 25.32
CA THR A 120 10.53 -7.62 26.19
C THR A 120 11.60 -6.73 25.56
N CYS A 121 11.56 -6.51 24.24
CA CYS A 121 12.55 -5.73 23.52
C CYS A 121 12.18 -4.24 23.53
N ASP A 122 13.13 -3.36 23.86
CA ASP A 122 12.88 -1.91 23.85
C ASP A 122 12.58 -1.38 22.44
N THR A 123 13.14 -2.02 21.41
CA THR A 123 12.85 -1.73 19.99
C THR A 123 11.38 -1.95 19.65
N SER A 124 10.70 -2.87 20.34
CA SER A 124 9.26 -3.05 20.18
C SER A 124 8.48 -1.83 20.69
N LYS A 125 8.92 -1.21 21.80
CA LYS A 125 8.26 0.00 22.35
C LYS A 125 8.43 1.17 21.39
N HIS A 126 9.66 1.37 20.91
CA HIS A 126 9.96 2.40 19.93
C HIS A 126 9.17 2.22 18.62
N MET A 127 9.06 0.98 18.12
CA MET A 127 8.24 0.69 16.94
C MET A 127 6.77 1.05 17.16
N ILE A 128 6.20 0.75 18.34
CA ILE A 128 4.81 1.10 18.68
C ILE A 128 4.62 2.61 18.70
N GLU A 129 5.55 3.35 19.33
CA GLU A 129 5.51 4.82 19.37
C GLU A 129 5.50 5.43 17.97
N ARG A 130 6.37 4.97 17.08
CA ARG A 130 6.42 5.44 15.67
C ARG A 130 5.17 5.08 14.88
N LEU A 131 4.66 3.84 15.04
CA LEU A 131 3.42 3.40 14.40
C LEU A 131 2.19 4.21 14.86
N GLN A 132 2.25 4.84 16.03
CA GLN A 132 1.16 5.66 16.57
C GLN A 132 1.40 7.17 16.41
N ASN A 133 2.56 7.57 15.86
CA ASN A 133 2.91 8.97 15.66
C ASN A 133 2.13 9.56 14.47
N VAL A 134 1.11 10.36 14.76
CA VAL A 134 0.24 10.97 13.75
C VAL A 134 1.03 11.86 12.78
N ASP A 135 1.96 12.68 13.29
CA ASP A 135 2.72 13.63 12.47
C ASP A 135 3.65 12.91 11.50
N GLU A 136 4.28 11.83 11.94
CA GLU A 136 5.12 10.97 11.11
C GLU A 136 4.29 10.28 10.01
N ILE A 137 3.12 9.75 10.35
CA ILE A 137 2.21 9.11 9.40
C ILE A 137 1.74 10.10 8.32
N VAL A 138 1.40 11.34 8.69
CA VAL A 138 0.98 12.39 7.74
C VAL A 138 2.14 12.83 6.86
N SER A 139 3.27 13.19 7.46
CA SER A 139 4.40 13.79 6.76
C SER A 139 5.06 12.82 5.77
N GLU A 140 5.17 11.54 6.13
CA GLU A 140 5.64 10.48 5.23
C GLU A 140 4.58 10.01 4.22
N LYS A 141 3.34 10.53 4.30
CA LYS A 141 2.21 10.14 3.42
C LYS A 141 1.97 8.63 3.40
N ILE A 142 2.06 7.99 4.56
CA ILE A 142 1.84 6.55 4.69
C ILE A 142 0.46 6.18 4.15
N HIS A 143 0.40 5.23 3.21
CA HIS A 143 -0.84 4.83 2.56
C HIS A 143 -1.55 3.68 3.31
N PRO A 144 -2.88 3.71 3.50
CA PRO A 144 -3.62 2.66 4.21
C PRO A 144 -3.41 1.24 3.66
N TYR A 145 -3.25 1.12 2.34
CA TYR A 145 -2.98 -0.18 1.71
C TYR A 145 -1.66 -0.80 2.18
N SER A 146 -0.58 0.00 2.28
CA SER A 146 0.73 -0.51 2.70
C SER A 146 0.73 -0.92 4.16
N VAL A 147 0.02 -0.18 5.02
CA VAL A 147 -0.23 -0.56 6.41
C VAL A 147 -1.01 -1.87 6.48
N LEU A 148 -2.08 -2.02 5.68
CA LEU A 148 -2.90 -3.22 5.67
C LEU A 148 -2.12 -4.47 5.23
N ILE A 149 -1.30 -4.36 4.19
CA ILE A 149 -0.38 -5.42 3.76
C ILE A 149 0.55 -5.81 4.92
N SER A 150 1.15 -4.82 5.57
CA SER A 150 2.10 -5.02 6.67
C SER A 150 1.43 -5.69 7.88
N MET A 151 0.23 -5.21 8.24
CA MET A 151 -0.59 -5.78 9.30
C MET A 151 -0.95 -7.24 9.02
N ARG A 152 -1.53 -7.55 7.85
CA ARG A 152 -1.88 -8.93 7.50
C ARG A 152 -0.67 -9.83 7.40
N THR A 153 0.45 -9.32 6.89
CA THR A 153 1.68 -10.09 6.82
C THR A 153 2.17 -10.40 8.23
N TYR A 154 2.26 -9.41 9.12
CA TYR A 154 2.69 -9.60 10.50
C TYR A 154 1.77 -10.56 11.28
N GLU A 155 0.46 -10.41 11.11
CA GLU A 155 -0.57 -11.28 11.67
C GLU A 155 -0.48 -12.74 11.22
N GLN A 156 0.29 -13.09 10.19
CA GLN A 156 0.49 -14.51 9.86
C GLN A 156 1.40 -15.21 10.87
N GLY A 157 2.30 -14.50 11.55
CA GLY A 157 3.32 -15.10 12.44
C GLY A 157 4.40 -15.91 11.70
N LYS A 158 4.32 -15.95 10.36
CA LYS A 158 5.25 -16.66 9.49
C LYS A 158 5.24 -16.04 8.10
N GLY A 159 6.39 -16.03 7.46
CA GLY A 159 6.56 -15.77 6.03
C GLY A 159 7.08 -17.01 5.32
N LEU A 160 7.47 -16.87 4.05
CA LEU A 160 7.95 -18.00 3.23
C LEU A 160 9.15 -18.75 3.85
N ARG A 161 10.07 -18.01 4.48
CA ARG A 161 11.32 -18.54 5.06
C ARG A 161 11.54 -18.15 6.52
N ARG A 162 10.57 -17.50 7.16
CA ARG A 162 10.73 -16.85 8.48
C ARG A 162 9.54 -17.15 9.36
N LYS A 163 9.74 -17.17 10.67
CA LYS A 163 8.69 -17.28 11.70
C LYS A 163 8.96 -16.26 12.79
N TRP A 164 7.91 -15.80 13.45
CA TRP A 164 8.01 -14.86 14.57
C TRP A 164 6.81 -15.01 15.50
N THR A 165 7.00 -14.56 16.75
CA THR A 165 5.92 -14.47 17.72
C THR A 165 5.13 -13.19 17.50
N ARG A 166 3.81 -13.28 17.52
CA ARG A 166 2.93 -12.11 17.37
C ARG A 166 2.86 -11.36 18.70
N ASN A 167 3.03 -10.05 18.61
CA ASN A 167 2.83 -9.12 19.72
C ASN A 167 1.51 -8.36 19.47
N SER A 168 0.54 -8.54 20.38
CA SER A 168 -0.78 -7.88 20.27
C SER A 168 -0.68 -6.36 20.26
N ASN A 169 0.32 -5.79 20.93
CA ASN A 169 0.51 -4.33 20.98
C ASN A 169 0.96 -3.79 19.62
N ILE A 170 1.77 -4.54 18.87
CA ILE A 170 2.14 -4.20 17.49
C ILE A 170 0.93 -4.29 16.56
N VAL A 171 0.08 -5.31 16.72
CA VAL A 171 -1.17 -5.43 15.95
C VAL A 171 -2.11 -4.26 16.24
N ALA A 172 -2.26 -3.87 17.51
CA ALA A 172 -3.05 -2.71 17.89
C ALA A 172 -2.47 -1.40 17.33
N ALA A 173 -1.15 -1.24 17.37
CA ALA A 173 -0.46 -0.10 16.79
C ALA A 173 -0.69 -0.02 15.27
N LEU A 174 -0.55 -1.12 14.53
CA LEU A 174 -0.83 -1.18 13.08
C LEU A 174 -2.28 -0.85 12.73
N ASN A 175 -3.25 -1.31 13.54
CA ASN A 175 -4.66 -0.93 13.37
C ASN A 175 -4.87 0.58 13.58
N SER A 176 -4.20 1.16 14.58
CA SER A 176 -4.20 2.62 14.78
C SER A 176 -3.55 3.35 13.59
N THR A 177 -2.39 2.90 13.13
CA THR A 177 -1.72 3.42 11.93
C THR A 177 -2.64 3.37 10.72
N LEU A 178 -3.38 2.27 10.53
CA LEU A 178 -4.30 2.10 9.41
C LEU A 178 -5.37 3.18 9.43
N ASN A 179 -6.03 3.41 10.57
CA ASN A 179 -7.05 4.44 10.70
C ASN A 179 -6.48 5.85 10.47
N THR A 180 -5.34 6.17 11.07
CA THR A 180 -4.66 7.46 10.90
C THR A 180 -4.25 7.70 9.45
N SER A 181 -3.68 6.70 8.79
CA SER A 181 -3.21 6.79 7.39
C SER A 181 -4.33 7.09 6.39
N ILE A 182 -5.61 6.84 6.73
CA ILE A 182 -6.75 7.19 5.87
C ILE A 182 -6.72 8.68 5.54
N GLN A 183 -6.26 9.53 6.45
CA GLN A 183 -6.19 10.97 6.22
C GLN A 183 -5.34 11.35 4.99
N ASN A 184 -4.35 10.52 4.62
CA ASN A 184 -3.48 10.73 3.46
C ASN A 184 -4.15 10.40 2.11
N VAL A 185 -5.32 9.76 2.12
CA VAL A 185 -6.11 9.50 0.92
C VAL A 185 -6.95 10.74 0.56
N PRO A 186 -6.89 11.25 -0.68
CA PRO A 186 -7.68 12.41 -1.07
C PRO A 186 -9.18 12.09 -1.09
N ARG A 187 -10.01 13.10 -0.83
CA ARG A 187 -11.48 13.03 -0.99
C ARG A 187 -11.89 13.60 -2.34
N THR A 188 -13.00 13.13 -2.87
CA THR A 188 -13.61 13.65 -4.11
C THR A 188 -14.82 14.55 -3.85
N GLY A 189 -15.45 14.44 -2.68
CA GLY A 189 -16.66 15.20 -2.33
C GLY A 189 -17.91 14.74 -3.10
N LYS A 190 -17.93 13.48 -3.56
CA LYS A 190 -19.01 12.90 -4.37
C LYS A 190 -19.86 11.93 -3.58
N ARG A 191 -21.07 11.66 -4.06
CA ARG A 191 -21.98 10.68 -3.47
C ARG A 191 -21.67 9.30 -4.02
N TYR A 192 -21.19 8.40 -3.17
CA TYR A 192 -20.81 7.04 -3.58
C TYR A 192 -21.89 6.01 -3.30
N LEU A 193 -22.05 5.07 -4.22
CA LEU A 193 -22.64 3.77 -3.93
C LEU A 193 -21.57 2.71 -4.20
N ILE A 194 -21.08 2.10 -3.13
CA ILE A 194 -20.09 1.02 -3.17
C ILE A 194 -20.88 -0.28 -3.20
N ALA A 195 -20.73 -1.08 -4.25
CA ALA A 195 -21.37 -2.37 -4.37
C ALA A 195 -20.35 -3.49 -4.26
N VAL A 196 -20.46 -4.34 -3.24
CA VAL A 196 -19.55 -5.46 -3.01
C VAL A 196 -20.24 -6.75 -3.40
N LYS A 197 -19.67 -7.45 -4.38
CA LYS A 197 -20.12 -8.79 -4.72
C LYS A 197 -19.62 -9.78 -3.68
N VAL A 198 -20.57 -10.35 -2.95
CA VAL A 198 -20.32 -11.38 -1.93
C VAL A 198 -20.23 -12.74 -2.64
N GLY A 199 -19.26 -13.59 -2.28
CA GLY A 199 -19.02 -14.84 -3.00
C GLY A 199 -18.50 -15.97 -2.12
N ASP A 200 -18.73 -17.21 -2.56
CA ASP A 200 -18.60 -18.46 -1.77
C ASP A 200 -17.17 -18.81 -1.29
N ASN A 201 -16.13 -18.06 -1.69
CA ASN A 201 -14.73 -18.39 -1.38
C ASN A 201 -13.88 -17.18 -0.96
N MET A 202 -14.44 -16.34 -0.08
CA MET A 202 -13.78 -15.15 0.49
C MET A 202 -12.39 -15.40 1.10
N PHE A 203 -12.10 -16.60 1.60
CA PHE A 203 -10.79 -16.95 2.18
C PHE A 203 -9.77 -17.52 1.17
N ARG A 204 -10.19 -17.88 -0.06
CA ARG A 204 -9.31 -18.45 -1.10
C ARG A 204 -9.02 -17.49 -2.26
N CYS A 205 -9.85 -16.46 -2.44
CA CYS A 205 -9.64 -15.45 -3.48
C CYS A 205 -8.68 -14.36 -2.98
N ALA A 206 -7.39 -14.55 -3.24
CA ALA A 206 -6.42 -13.47 -3.10
C ALA A 206 -6.63 -12.43 -4.20
N VAL A 207 -6.45 -11.16 -3.86
CA VAL A 207 -6.30 -10.10 -4.84
C VAL A 207 -5.04 -10.38 -5.66
N ARG A 208 -5.13 -10.23 -6.98
CA ARG A 208 -3.97 -10.45 -7.86
C ARG A 208 -2.81 -9.54 -7.43
N GLY A 209 -1.64 -10.13 -7.18
CA GLY A 209 -0.43 -9.42 -6.78
C GLY A 209 -0.22 -9.26 -5.28
N ALA A 210 -1.24 -9.52 -4.45
CA ALA A 210 -1.14 -9.38 -2.99
C ALA A 210 -1.71 -10.63 -2.28
N PRO A 211 -0.91 -11.70 -2.11
CA PRO A 211 -1.39 -12.99 -1.57
C PRO A 211 -2.00 -12.91 -0.17
N VAL A 212 -1.63 -11.88 0.60
CA VAL A 212 -2.10 -11.66 1.97
C VAL A 212 -3.42 -10.87 2.04
N ILE A 213 -3.92 -10.40 0.89
CA ILE A 213 -5.16 -9.61 0.79
C ILE A 213 -6.23 -10.46 0.10
N SER A 214 -7.31 -10.74 0.81
CA SER A 214 -8.51 -11.33 0.21
C SER A 214 -9.36 -10.26 -0.49
N THR A 215 -10.24 -10.67 -1.41
CA THR A 215 -11.22 -9.77 -2.02
C THR A 215 -12.11 -9.10 -0.97
N THR A 216 -12.50 -9.82 0.09
CA THR A 216 -13.20 -9.26 1.25
C THR A 216 -12.44 -8.12 1.88
N LEU A 217 -11.16 -8.35 2.14
CA LEU A 217 -10.35 -7.40 2.86
C LEU A 217 -10.10 -6.14 2.03
N ALA A 218 -9.89 -6.31 0.73
CA ALA A 218 -9.84 -5.21 -0.20
C ALA A 218 -11.17 -4.43 -0.26
N ALA A 219 -12.30 -5.14 -0.26
CA ALA A 219 -13.63 -4.52 -0.28
C ALA A 219 -13.91 -3.77 1.03
N ALA A 220 -13.53 -4.35 2.16
CA ALA A 220 -13.60 -3.71 3.47
C ALA A 220 -12.71 -2.46 3.53
N LEU A 221 -11.47 -2.54 3.02
CA LEU A 221 -10.59 -1.37 2.95
C LEU A 221 -11.24 -0.26 2.12
N MET A 222 -11.68 -0.53 0.88
CA MET A 222 -12.31 0.49 0.04
C MET A 222 -13.57 1.08 0.67
N SER A 223 -14.41 0.24 1.27
CA SER A 223 -15.61 0.67 1.96
C SER A 223 -15.27 1.56 3.17
N MET A 224 -14.20 1.23 3.89
CA MET A 224 -13.68 2.04 4.98
C MET A 224 -13.13 3.38 4.45
N LEU A 225 -12.30 3.38 3.41
CA LEU A 225 -11.74 4.61 2.84
C LEU A 225 -12.82 5.59 2.42
N ILE A 226 -13.81 5.13 1.64
CA ILE A 226 -14.91 5.97 1.18
C ILE A 226 -15.78 6.42 2.36
N SER A 227 -16.15 5.53 3.29
CA SER A 227 -16.99 5.90 4.43
C SER A 227 -16.36 6.94 5.36
N ARG A 228 -15.03 7.00 5.43
CA ARG A 228 -14.30 8.01 6.22
C ARG A 228 -14.00 9.30 5.46
N LYS A 229 -14.06 9.28 4.13
CA LYS A 229 -13.67 10.43 3.28
C LYS A 229 -14.83 11.16 2.64
N GLU A 230 -15.94 10.46 2.41
CA GLU A 230 -17.09 10.97 1.70
C GLU A 230 -18.28 11.04 2.65
N GLU A 231 -18.91 12.22 2.73
CA GLU A 231 -20.05 12.48 3.61
C GLU A 231 -21.27 11.63 3.21
N HIS A 232 -21.42 11.37 1.91
CA HIS A 232 -22.55 10.65 1.36
C HIS A 232 -22.06 9.37 0.69
N PHE A 233 -22.29 8.24 1.35
CA PHE A 233 -22.01 6.93 0.79
C PHE A 233 -23.11 5.93 1.15
N GLN A 234 -23.23 4.86 0.35
CA GLN A 234 -23.97 3.65 0.68
C GLN A 234 -23.10 2.44 0.37
N LEU A 235 -23.13 1.43 1.24
CA LEU A 235 -22.48 0.14 0.99
C LEU A 235 -23.55 -0.91 0.71
N LEU A 236 -23.56 -1.44 -0.51
CA LEU A 236 -24.52 -2.41 -0.99
C LEU A 236 -23.84 -3.76 -1.19
N LEU A 237 -24.31 -4.80 -0.50
CA LEU A 237 -23.90 -6.17 -0.76
C LEU A 237 -24.75 -6.75 -1.88
N LEU A 238 -24.10 -7.25 -2.94
CA LEU A 238 -24.78 -7.96 -4.01
C LEU A 238 -24.90 -9.42 -3.61
N LEU A 239 -26.14 -9.84 -3.38
CA LEU A 239 -26.51 -11.16 -2.89
C LEU A 239 -27.28 -11.92 -3.98
N PRO A 240 -27.35 -13.25 -3.90
CA PRO A 240 -28.08 -14.01 -4.91
C PRO A 240 -29.58 -13.72 -4.96
N THR A 241 -30.17 -13.25 -3.86
CA THR A 241 -31.60 -12.91 -3.78
C THR A 241 -31.89 -11.42 -3.99
N GLY A 242 -30.88 -10.59 -4.30
CA GLY A 242 -31.04 -9.15 -4.49
C GLY A 242 -29.87 -8.36 -3.92
N ALA A 243 -30.16 -7.21 -3.32
CA ALA A 243 -29.13 -6.36 -2.75
C ALA A 243 -29.47 -5.95 -1.32
N LEU A 244 -28.46 -5.93 -0.45
CA LEU A 244 -28.60 -5.56 0.96
C LEU A 244 -27.78 -4.31 1.26
N ASN A 245 -28.42 -3.26 1.75
CA ASN A 245 -27.72 -2.07 2.21
C ASN A 245 -27.13 -2.31 3.61
N LEU A 246 -25.80 -2.36 3.70
CA LEU A 246 -25.07 -2.55 4.94
C LEU A 246 -24.65 -1.18 5.51
N LYS A 247 -25.12 -0.87 6.72
CA LYS A 247 -24.75 0.38 7.40
C LYS A 247 -23.39 0.23 8.08
N LEU A 248 -22.43 1.06 7.66
CA LEU A 248 -21.16 1.18 8.34
C LEU A 248 -21.22 2.30 9.38
N SER A 249 -20.66 2.02 10.56
CA SER A 249 -20.43 3.06 11.56
C SER A 249 -19.02 3.64 11.43
N ALA A 250 -18.87 4.90 11.82
CA ALA A 250 -17.60 5.64 11.76
C ALA A 250 -16.60 5.23 12.86
N ASP A 251 -16.83 4.16 13.59
CA ASP A 251 -15.91 3.59 14.59
C ASP A 251 -15.53 2.14 14.27
N MET A 252 -16.21 1.50 13.30
CA MET A 252 -15.93 0.12 12.92
C MET A 252 -14.49 -0.04 12.44
N GLN A 253 -13.83 -1.06 12.98
CA GLN A 253 -12.53 -1.54 12.54
C GLN A 253 -12.67 -2.34 11.25
N ILE A 254 -11.58 -2.45 10.49
CA ILE A 254 -11.58 -3.19 9.23
C ILE A 254 -11.95 -4.67 9.41
N SER A 255 -11.61 -5.28 10.55
CA SER A 255 -12.00 -6.66 10.90
C SER A 255 -13.52 -6.79 11.02
N GLU A 256 -14.18 -5.86 11.71
CA GLU A 256 -15.63 -5.85 11.89
C GLU A 256 -16.35 -5.67 10.55
N ILE A 257 -15.83 -4.79 9.67
CA ILE A 257 -16.35 -4.64 8.30
C ILE A 257 -16.19 -5.95 7.52
N CYS A 258 -15.03 -6.62 7.63
CA CYS A 258 -14.82 -7.93 7.00
C CYS A 258 -15.82 -8.97 7.50
N ASP A 259 -16.03 -9.05 8.82
CA ASP A 259 -16.95 -10.01 9.43
C ASP A 259 -18.39 -9.76 8.99
N GLN A 260 -18.81 -8.50 8.88
CA GLN A 260 -20.13 -8.15 8.35
C GLN A 260 -20.29 -8.57 6.88
N ILE A 261 -19.32 -8.28 6.01
CA ILE A 261 -19.37 -8.72 4.60
C ILE A 261 -19.37 -10.26 4.54
N ALA A 262 -18.57 -10.92 5.38
CA ALA A 262 -18.39 -12.37 5.37
C ALA A 262 -19.60 -13.14 5.91
N GLY A 263 -20.31 -12.58 6.90
CA GLY A 263 -21.50 -13.19 7.48
C GLY A 263 -22.58 -13.53 6.45
N PHE A 264 -22.65 -12.79 5.34
CA PHE A 264 -23.62 -13.04 4.26
C PHE A 264 -23.16 -14.04 3.20
N SER A 265 -21.91 -14.53 3.25
CA SER A 265 -21.40 -15.54 2.29
C SER A 265 -21.78 -16.97 2.63
N VAL A 266 -21.98 -17.26 3.92
CA VAL A 266 -22.16 -18.65 4.39
C VAL A 266 -23.61 -19.12 4.22
N SER A 267 -24.57 -18.22 4.01
CA SER A 267 -26.01 -18.53 3.99
C SER A 267 -26.53 -19.18 2.69
N TYR A 268 -25.72 -19.28 1.63
CA TYR A 268 -26.18 -19.76 0.32
C TYR A 268 -25.38 -20.99 -0.10
N GLY A 269 -25.84 -22.18 0.31
CA GLY A 269 -25.16 -23.47 0.10
C GLY A 269 -24.91 -23.85 -1.38
N GLY A 270 -23.81 -23.36 -1.95
CA GLY A 270 -23.13 -23.90 -3.14
C GLY A 270 -23.79 -23.66 -4.50
N MET A 271 -24.99 -23.07 -4.55
CA MET A 271 -25.58 -22.57 -5.79
C MET A 271 -25.72 -21.05 -5.66
N LEU A 272 -25.02 -20.30 -6.51
CA LEU A 272 -25.20 -18.86 -6.66
C LEU A 272 -26.30 -18.59 -7.71
N PRO A 273 -27.52 -18.20 -7.31
CA PRO A 273 -28.50 -17.60 -8.21
C PRO A 273 -27.91 -16.46 -9.05
N TYR A 274 -28.55 -16.22 -10.20
CA TYR A 274 -28.15 -15.27 -11.24
C TYR A 274 -27.87 -13.84 -10.73
N ASN A 275 -28.57 -13.36 -9.69
CA ASN A 275 -28.56 -11.94 -9.31
C ASN A 275 -27.26 -11.46 -8.64
N ALA A 276 -26.47 -12.34 -7.98
CA ALA A 276 -25.18 -11.92 -7.42
C ALA A 276 -24.15 -11.58 -8.51
N ARG A 277 -24.43 -11.94 -9.76
CA ARG A 277 -23.63 -11.61 -10.96
C ARG A 277 -24.23 -10.47 -11.77
N ASP A 278 -25.30 -9.83 -11.30
CA ASP A 278 -25.88 -8.66 -11.94
C ASP A 278 -25.12 -7.39 -11.53
N LEU A 279 -24.16 -6.96 -12.36
CA LEU A 279 -23.34 -5.78 -12.10
C LEU A 279 -24.07 -4.45 -12.42
N SER A 280 -25.29 -4.52 -12.97
CA SER A 280 -26.19 -3.38 -13.15
C SER A 280 -27.11 -3.15 -11.93
N LEU A 281 -27.25 -4.17 -11.06
CA LEU A 281 -28.09 -4.14 -9.87
C LEU A 281 -27.87 -2.93 -8.95
N PRO A 282 -26.63 -2.45 -8.71
CA PRO A 282 -26.42 -1.25 -7.88
C PRO A 282 -27.14 -0.01 -8.43
N ILE A 283 -27.13 0.12 -9.76
CA ILE A 283 -27.77 1.23 -10.46
C ILE A 283 -29.29 1.08 -10.37
N LYS A 284 -29.82 -0.10 -10.70
CA LYS A 284 -31.27 -0.41 -10.60
C LYS A 284 -31.80 -0.20 -9.17
N TRP A 285 -31.01 -0.57 -8.17
CA TRP A 285 -31.32 -0.34 -6.77
C TRP A 285 -31.39 1.15 -6.45
N ALA A 286 -30.43 1.96 -6.93
CA ALA A 286 -30.45 3.40 -6.73
C ALA A 286 -31.65 4.10 -7.42
N ILE A 287 -32.02 3.68 -8.65
CA ILE A 287 -33.24 4.17 -9.33
C ILE A 287 -34.48 3.87 -8.49
N SER A 288 -34.64 2.60 -8.09
CA SER A 288 -35.81 2.14 -7.32
C SER A 288 -35.96 2.88 -5.99
N ASN A 289 -34.85 3.23 -5.34
CA ASN A 289 -34.84 3.97 -4.08
C ASN A 289 -34.78 5.49 -4.26
N LYS A 290 -34.79 5.99 -5.51
CA LYS A 290 -34.61 7.41 -5.84
C LYS A 290 -33.40 8.03 -5.15
N LEU A 291 -32.32 7.25 -5.03
CA LEU A 291 -31.09 7.66 -4.36
C LEU A 291 -30.18 8.37 -5.36
N PRO A 292 -29.81 9.64 -5.12
CA PRO A 292 -28.92 10.35 -6.01
C PRO A 292 -27.45 10.01 -5.69
N VAL A 293 -26.74 9.52 -6.70
CA VAL A 293 -25.40 8.91 -6.64
C VAL A 293 -24.60 9.47 -7.80
N ASP A 294 -23.39 9.93 -7.49
CA ASP A 294 -22.47 10.45 -8.50
C ASP A 294 -21.49 9.37 -8.97
N VAL A 295 -21.16 8.39 -8.11
CA VAL A 295 -20.19 7.33 -8.41
C VAL A 295 -20.70 5.97 -7.93
N PHE A 296 -20.91 5.06 -8.87
CA PHE A 296 -21.11 3.65 -8.60
C PHE A 296 -19.75 2.94 -8.63
N LEU A 297 -19.30 2.42 -7.49
CA LEU A 297 -18.06 1.64 -7.38
C LEU A 297 -18.39 0.17 -7.10
N VAL A 298 -18.24 -0.68 -8.11
CA VAL A 298 -18.53 -2.12 -8.01
C VAL A 298 -17.24 -2.89 -7.74
N LEU A 299 -17.15 -3.56 -6.60
CA LEU A 299 -16.04 -4.40 -6.18
C LEU A 299 -16.42 -5.87 -6.39
N THR A 300 -15.80 -6.53 -7.36
CA THR A 300 -16.24 -7.85 -7.80
C THR A 300 -15.12 -8.73 -8.34
N ASP A 301 -15.34 -10.05 -8.33
CA ASP A 301 -14.56 -11.06 -9.02
C ASP A 301 -15.31 -11.73 -10.17
N CYS A 302 -16.48 -11.19 -10.55
CA CYS A 302 -17.31 -11.72 -11.63
C CYS A 302 -16.57 -11.74 -12.97
N ARG A 303 -16.68 -12.86 -13.69
CA ARG A 303 -16.13 -13.04 -15.04
C ARG A 303 -17.10 -12.69 -16.16
N GLU A 304 -18.36 -12.52 -15.78
CA GLU A 304 -19.50 -12.23 -16.63
C GLU A 304 -20.54 -11.49 -15.80
N CYS A 305 -21.34 -10.67 -16.46
CA CYS A 305 -22.48 -9.99 -15.87
C CYS A 305 -23.73 -10.74 -16.36
N ILE A 306 -24.56 -11.21 -15.43
CA ILE A 306 -25.83 -11.86 -15.77
C ILE A 306 -26.96 -10.95 -15.34
N SER A 307 -27.58 -10.30 -16.31
CA SER A 307 -28.62 -9.30 -16.08
C SER A 307 -29.54 -9.19 -17.31
N ASP A 308 -30.70 -8.60 -17.11
CA ASP A 308 -31.64 -8.20 -18.14
C ASP A 308 -31.14 -6.99 -18.96
N ILE A 309 -30.34 -6.13 -18.33
CA ILE A 309 -29.71 -4.96 -18.98
C ILE A 309 -28.23 -4.87 -18.62
N SER A 310 -27.42 -4.32 -19.51
CA SER A 310 -26.00 -4.07 -19.24
C SER A 310 -25.81 -2.92 -18.22
N PRO A 311 -24.67 -2.88 -17.49
CA PRO A 311 -24.34 -1.74 -16.65
C PRO A 311 -24.35 -0.39 -17.39
N ALA A 312 -23.96 -0.38 -18.66
CA ALA A 312 -23.97 0.81 -19.51
C ALA A 312 -25.39 1.31 -19.81
N GLU A 313 -26.31 0.40 -20.16
CA GLU A 313 -27.72 0.72 -20.36
C GLU A 313 -28.37 1.22 -19.06
N ALA A 314 -28.09 0.53 -17.95
CA ALA A 314 -28.58 0.94 -16.63
C ALA A 314 -28.07 2.33 -16.23
N LEU A 315 -26.80 2.65 -16.49
CA LEU A 315 -26.23 3.97 -16.20
C LEU A 315 -26.83 5.06 -17.07
N LYS A 316 -27.03 4.81 -18.37
CA LYS A 316 -27.72 5.74 -19.29
C LYS A 316 -29.14 6.03 -18.82
N GLN A 317 -29.86 4.99 -18.38
CA GLN A 317 -31.18 5.16 -17.78
C GLN A 317 -31.12 5.97 -16.49
N TYR A 318 -30.21 5.64 -15.57
CA TYR A 318 -30.04 6.36 -14.30
C TYR A 318 -29.78 7.85 -14.49
N ARG A 319 -28.84 8.20 -15.39
CA ARG A 319 -28.50 9.59 -15.71
C ARG A 319 -29.72 10.38 -16.16
N LYS A 320 -30.59 9.77 -16.96
CA LYS A 320 -31.85 10.35 -17.46
C LYS A 320 -32.90 10.45 -16.35
N ASP A 321 -33.20 9.33 -15.68
CA ASP A 321 -34.30 9.21 -14.73
C ASP A 321 -34.05 10.03 -13.46
N MET A 322 -32.77 10.16 -13.05
CA MET A 322 -32.36 10.91 -11.86
C MET A 322 -31.86 12.34 -12.17
N ASN A 323 -31.82 12.74 -13.45
CA ASN A 323 -31.26 14.01 -13.92
C ASN A 323 -29.82 14.26 -13.42
N LEU A 324 -28.96 13.24 -13.54
CA LEU A 324 -27.55 13.25 -13.12
C LEU A 324 -26.66 12.83 -14.29
N PRO A 325 -26.45 13.68 -15.32
CA PRO A 325 -25.72 13.30 -16.54
C PRO A 325 -24.26 12.89 -16.28
N GLU A 326 -23.65 13.45 -15.23
CA GLU A 326 -22.26 13.21 -14.85
C GLU A 326 -22.05 11.98 -13.95
N ALA A 327 -23.09 11.18 -13.69
CA ALA A 327 -22.95 9.97 -12.88
C ALA A 327 -21.96 8.99 -13.53
N LYS A 328 -21.03 8.46 -12.74
CA LYS A 328 -19.96 7.58 -13.19
C LYS A 328 -20.11 6.16 -12.66
N TYR A 329 -19.60 5.20 -13.41
CA TYR A 329 -19.54 3.79 -13.03
C TYR A 329 -18.11 3.28 -13.08
N ILE A 330 -17.67 2.61 -12.02
CA ILE A 330 -16.35 2.02 -11.91
C ILE A 330 -16.54 0.56 -11.52
N ASN A 331 -16.07 -0.35 -12.36
CA ASN A 331 -15.96 -1.76 -11.99
C ASN A 331 -14.51 -2.09 -11.63
N CYS A 332 -14.30 -2.49 -10.38
CA CYS A 332 -13.01 -2.90 -9.84
C CYS A 332 -12.96 -4.44 -9.77
N ALA A 333 -12.33 -5.03 -10.76
CA ALA A 333 -12.15 -6.48 -10.90
C ALA A 333 -11.04 -7.00 -9.97
N MET A 334 -11.40 -7.47 -8.77
CA MET A 334 -10.45 -7.74 -7.68
C MET A 334 -9.52 -8.94 -7.93
N SER A 335 -9.98 -9.98 -8.62
CA SER A 335 -9.20 -11.21 -8.85
C SER A 335 -9.23 -11.73 -10.30
N THR A 336 -10.01 -11.09 -11.16
CA THR A 336 -10.19 -11.45 -12.58
C THR A 336 -9.51 -10.42 -13.48
N ASN A 337 -9.05 -10.85 -14.66
CA ASN A 337 -8.53 -9.97 -15.71
C ASN A 337 -9.58 -9.65 -16.79
N ARG A 338 -10.84 -10.01 -16.57
CA ARG A 338 -11.93 -9.69 -17.48
C ARG A 338 -12.46 -8.29 -17.18
N LEU A 339 -12.03 -7.34 -18.01
CA LEU A 339 -12.40 -5.92 -17.99
C LEU A 339 -13.29 -5.62 -19.21
N ARG A 340 -14.58 -5.94 -19.12
CA ARG A 340 -15.54 -5.74 -20.23
C ARG A 340 -16.91 -5.28 -19.74
N PHE A 341 -16.95 -4.58 -18.62
CA PHE A 341 -18.20 -4.13 -17.99
C PHE A 341 -18.42 -2.63 -18.16
N ALA A 342 -17.35 -1.86 -18.35
CA ALA A 342 -17.42 -0.48 -18.82
C ALA A 342 -17.59 -0.43 -20.35
N ASP A 343 -18.52 0.40 -20.83
CA ASP A 343 -18.67 0.72 -22.26
C ASP A 343 -17.50 1.60 -22.71
N PRO A 344 -16.63 1.16 -23.65
CA PRO A 344 -15.47 1.94 -24.08
C PRO A 344 -15.83 3.26 -24.75
N SER A 345 -17.08 3.46 -25.16
CA SER A 345 -17.57 4.70 -25.75
C SER A 345 -18.12 5.70 -24.72
N ASP A 346 -18.22 5.31 -23.44
CA ASP A 346 -18.74 6.14 -22.36
C ASP A 346 -17.61 6.59 -21.42
N ASN A 347 -17.23 7.88 -21.51
CA ASN A 347 -16.18 8.46 -20.68
C ASN A 347 -16.50 8.48 -19.17
N GLY A 348 -17.75 8.20 -18.79
CA GLY A 348 -18.15 8.04 -17.39
C GLY A 348 -18.16 6.60 -16.92
N MET A 349 -17.58 5.64 -17.67
CA MET A 349 -17.39 4.26 -17.24
C MET A 349 -15.90 3.87 -17.21
N LEU A 350 -15.49 3.14 -16.17
CA LEU A 350 -14.10 2.67 -16.02
C LEU A 350 -14.06 1.21 -15.53
N ASP A 351 -13.17 0.42 -16.11
CA ASP A 351 -12.79 -0.91 -15.63
C ASP A 351 -11.37 -0.86 -15.02
N ILE A 352 -11.22 -1.30 -13.77
CA ILE A 352 -9.93 -1.40 -13.05
C ILE A 352 -9.63 -2.88 -12.81
N ALA A 353 -8.40 -3.31 -13.13
CA ALA A 353 -7.92 -4.66 -12.79
C ALA A 353 -7.12 -4.67 -11.49
N GLY A 354 -7.52 -5.54 -10.57
CA GLY A 354 -6.85 -5.76 -9.29
C GLY A 354 -7.19 -4.71 -8.24
N PHE A 355 -6.42 -4.75 -7.15
CA PHE A 355 -6.53 -3.79 -6.06
C PHE A 355 -5.18 -3.62 -5.37
N ASP A 356 -4.55 -2.46 -5.57
CA ASP A 356 -3.26 -2.09 -5.01
C ASP A 356 -3.31 -0.69 -4.38
N GLU A 357 -2.14 -0.15 -4.02
CA GLU A 357 -1.99 1.22 -3.52
C GLU A 357 -2.45 2.29 -4.52
N ASN A 358 -2.42 2.00 -5.83
CA ASN A 358 -2.75 2.97 -6.87
C ASN A 358 -4.25 3.00 -7.19
N ALA A 359 -4.99 1.92 -6.93
CA ALA A 359 -6.42 1.84 -7.26
C ALA A 359 -7.25 3.01 -6.66
N PRO A 360 -7.10 3.41 -5.38
CA PRO A 360 -7.79 4.60 -4.85
C PRO A 360 -7.44 5.89 -5.61
N ARG A 361 -6.18 6.05 -6.05
CA ARG A 361 -5.75 7.22 -6.80
C ARG A 361 -6.36 7.28 -8.19
N VAL A 362 -6.40 6.15 -8.90
CA VAL A 362 -7.05 6.03 -10.21
C VAL A 362 -8.55 6.34 -10.09
N ILE A 363 -9.22 5.81 -9.07
CA ILE A 363 -10.64 6.11 -8.79
C ILE A 363 -10.83 7.60 -8.56
N HIS A 364 -10.01 8.22 -7.72
CA HIS A 364 -10.07 9.65 -7.45
C HIS A 364 -9.92 10.49 -8.73
N ASP A 365 -8.87 10.23 -9.52
CA ASP A 365 -8.58 11.01 -10.71
C ASP A 365 -9.66 10.80 -11.79
N PHE A 366 -10.16 9.58 -11.96
CA PHE A 366 -11.30 9.30 -12.83
C PHE A 366 -12.55 10.07 -12.41
N VAL A 367 -12.89 10.04 -11.11
CA VAL A 367 -14.09 10.69 -10.56
C VAL A 367 -14.05 12.20 -10.78
N LEU A 368 -12.88 12.81 -10.64
CA LEU A 368 -12.69 14.25 -10.86
C LEU A 368 -12.53 14.65 -12.35
N GLY A 369 -12.36 13.67 -13.26
CA GLY A 369 -12.19 13.94 -14.70
C GLY A 369 -10.76 14.27 -15.12
N ASN A 370 -9.78 13.73 -14.39
CA ASN A 370 -8.34 13.91 -14.63
C ASN A 370 -7.69 12.75 -15.40
N LEU A 371 -8.49 11.80 -15.92
CA LEU A 371 -8.03 10.66 -16.73
C LEU A 371 -8.51 10.74 -18.17
#